data_AF-A0A8X6QNU9-F1
#
_entry.id   AF-A0A8X6QNU9-F1
#
_cell.length_a   1.000
_cell.length_b   1.000
_cell.length_c   1.000
_cell.angle_alpha   90.00
_cell.angle_beta   90.00
_cell.angle_gamma   90.00
#
_symmetry.space_group_name_H-M   'P 1'
#
loop_
_entity.id
_entity.type
_entity.pdbx_description
1 polymer ?
#
loop_
_entity_poly.entity_id
_entity_poly.type
_entity_poly.pdbx_seq_one_letter_code
_entity_poly.pdbx_strand_id
1 'polypeptide(L)'
;MSGIAKLKKVELRIVAEEIGLVVYEGMKKSELRRLIEDSDVFKNDNEAVKSAVEDVLENRNKKSDQDSEIEIERLKIERIKLELQLAQVKANGNNTSFDQGCKSEPEESLDSLIKSERTMTIKPPKCLVNFPGDSYDLHNSELYQRELKDHQGEPVCLLVHNSEILPIINKCSSFTKLQRIIAWCMRFKENARTPLQRTTGNLTVPELSVALICLVRSVQFVYFSKDIQCIMKGGKLSNSSKLLNLSPFLDEKNVLRVGGRLQHSELPLNHKHPMLIPNNCNICDLIIDHYHVFYLHTGVEATLANLRTQFWITNGRSTVKRVLNKCLKCLKAGGMLCP
;
A
#
# COMPACT_ATOMS: atom_id res chain seq x y z
N MET A 1 -2.13 -12.74 -41.32
CA MET A 1 -1.31 -13.58 -40.43
C MET A 1 -1.00 -12.97 -39.04
N SER A 2 -1.14 -11.65 -38.79
CA SER A 2 -0.71 -10.99 -37.53
C SER A 2 -1.79 -10.84 -36.43
N GLY A 3 -3.09 -10.97 -36.76
CA GLY A 3 -4.20 -10.66 -35.84
C GLY A 3 -4.38 -11.67 -34.69
N ILE A 4 -4.37 -12.98 -35.00
CA ILE A 4 -4.53 -14.10 -34.04
C ILE A 4 -3.48 -14.01 -32.92
N ALA A 5 -2.30 -13.48 -33.23
CA ALA A 5 -1.22 -13.30 -32.27
C ALA A 5 -1.61 -12.39 -31.09
N LYS A 6 -2.41 -11.36 -31.37
CA LYS A 6 -2.78 -10.28 -30.45
C LYS A 6 -4.02 -10.59 -29.60
N LEU A 7 -4.76 -11.66 -29.92
CA LEU A 7 -6.00 -12.01 -29.22
C LEU A 7 -5.75 -12.66 -27.85
N LYS A 8 -6.63 -12.35 -26.89
CA LYS A 8 -6.72 -12.98 -25.56
C LYS A 8 -7.41 -14.35 -25.68
N LYS A 9 -7.30 -15.17 -24.62
CA LYS A 9 -7.85 -16.53 -24.58
C LYS A 9 -9.35 -16.59 -24.91
N VAL A 10 -10.13 -15.65 -24.38
CA VAL A 10 -11.59 -15.57 -24.59
C VAL A 10 -11.92 -15.20 -26.03
N GLU A 11 -11.15 -14.30 -26.63
CA GLU A 11 -11.34 -13.84 -28.01
C GLU A 11 -10.96 -14.90 -29.03
N LEU A 12 -9.90 -15.68 -28.74
CA LEU A 12 -9.54 -16.85 -29.55
C LEU A 12 -10.63 -17.93 -29.52
N ARG A 13 -11.34 -18.07 -28.40
CA ARG A 13 -12.48 -18.99 -28.30
C ARG A 13 -13.64 -18.52 -29.19
N ILE A 14 -13.99 -17.23 -29.14
CA ILE A 14 -15.03 -16.65 -29.99
C ILE A 14 -14.70 -16.86 -31.47
N VAL A 15 -13.47 -16.53 -31.89
CA VAL A 15 -13.02 -16.76 -33.27
C VAL A 15 -13.10 -18.24 -33.66
N ALA A 16 -12.70 -19.17 -32.78
CA ALA A 16 -12.77 -20.60 -33.06
C ALA A 16 -14.21 -21.13 -33.19
N GLU A 17 -15.14 -20.63 -32.37
CA GLU A 17 -16.56 -20.98 -32.43
C GLU A 17 -17.22 -20.42 -33.72
N GLU A 18 -16.85 -19.20 -34.12
CA GLU A 18 -17.38 -18.51 -35.29
C GLU A 18 -16.94 -19.16 -36.62
N ILE A 19 -15.74 -19.74 -36.65
CA ILE A 19 -15.25 -20.54 -37.79
C ILE A 19 -15.69 -22.01 -37.71
N GLY A 20 -16.55 -22.37 -36.75
CA GLY A 20 -17.19 -23.69 -36.65
C GLY A 20 -16.33 -24.79 -36.02
N LEU A 21 -15.29 -24.44 -35.25
CA LEU A 21 -14.47 -25.42 -34.54
C LEU A 21 -15.08 -25.77 -33.19
N VAL A 22 -14.93 -27.04 -32.79
CA VAL A 22 -15.41 -27.52 -31.47
C VAL A 22 -14.43 -27.08 -30.39
N VAL A 23 -14.89 -26.24 -29.47
CA VAL A 23 -14.09 -25.70 -28.37
C VAL A 23 -14.58 -26.23 -27.02
N TYR A 24 -13.67 -26.80 -26.22
CA TYR A 24 -13.96 -27.27 -24.86
C TYR A 24 -13.62 -26.24 -23.78
N GLU A 25 -14.37 -26.30 -22.68
CA GLU A 25 -14.15 -25.48 -21.51
C GLU A 25 -12.87 -25.93 -20.79
N GLY A 26 -11.83 -25.08 -20.81
CA GLY A 26 -10.54 -25.37 -20.16
C GLY A 26 -9.31 -25.36 -21.09
N MET A 27 -9.50 -25.47 -22.42
CA MET A 27 -8.39 -25.45 -23.39
C MET A 27 -7.42 -24.28 -23.18
N LYS A 28 -6.12 -24.52 -23.38
CA LYS A 28 -5.08 -23.49 -23.18
C LYS A 28 -5.03 -22.51 -24.36
N LYS A 29 -4.56 -21.28 -24.13
CA LYS A 29 -4.44 -20.24 -25.19
C LYS A 29 -3.64 -20.72 -26.41
N SER A 30 -2.55 -21.46 -26.17
CA SER A 30 -1.70 -22.03 -27.21
C SER A 30 -2.37 -23.15 -28.00
N GLU A 31 -3.28 -23.89 -27.35
CA GLU A 31 -4.01 -25.01 -27.93
C GLU A 31 -5.14 -24.51 -28.84
N LEU A 32 -5.88 -23.50 -28.38
CA LEU A 32 -6.87 -22.78 -29.21
C LEU A 32 -6.22 -22.16 -30.46
N ARG A 33 -5.01 -21.60 -30.31
CA ARG A 33 -4.28 -21.02 -31.43
C ARG A 33 -3.91 -22.07 -32.48
N ARG A 34 -3.35 -23.21 -32.04
CA ARG A 34 -3.02 -24.32 -32.93
C ARG A 34 -4.26 -24.89 -33.60
N LEU A 35 -5.36 -25.04 -32.86
CA LEU A 35 -6.63 -25.53 -33.40
C LEU A 35 -7.15 -24.65 -34.55
N ILE A 36 -7.02 -23.33 -34.43
CA ILE A 36 -7.38 -22.38 -35.49
C ILE A 36 -6.39 -22.46 -36.66
N GLU A 37 -5.09 -22.42 -36.40
CA GLU A 37 -4.02 -22.42 -37.42
C GLU A 37 -3.95 -23.75 -38.21
N ASP A 38 -4.32 -24.87 -37.58
CA ASP A 38 -4.32 -26.20 -38.20
C ASP A 38 -5.63 -26.55 -38.91
N SER A 39 -6.68 -25.73 -38.76
CA SER A 39 -8.00 -25.98 -39.34
C SER A 39 -7.99 -25.92 -40.87
N ASP A 40 -8.83 -26.76 -41.49
CA ASP A 40 -9.01 -26.77 -42.94
C ASP A 40 -9.58 -25.43 -43.45
N VAL A 41 -10.37 -24.74 -42.61
CA VAL A 41 -10.89 -23.40 -42.88
C VAL A 41 -9.74 -22.40 -42.99
N PHE A 42 -8.79 -22.39 -42.06
CA PHE A 42 -7.62 -21.50 -42.12
C PHE A 42 -6.69 -21.78 -43.31
N LYS A 43 -6.57 -23.06 -43.70
CA LYS A 43 -5.70 -23.51 -44.80
C LYS A 43 -6.31 -23.30 -46.18
N ASN A 44 -7.63 -23.45 -46.32
CA ASN A 44 -8.33 -23.38 -47.60
C ASN A 44 -9.05 -22.05 -47.84
N ASP A 45 -9.54 -21.38 -46.79
CA ASP A 45 -10.24 -20.09 -46.86
C ASP A 45 -9.87 -19.16 -45.69
N ASN A 46 -8.74 -18.46 -45.85
CA ASN A 46 -8.21 -17.54 -44.84
C ASN A 46 -9.11 -16.30 -44.63
N GLU A 47 -10.04 -16.01 -45.54
CA GLU A 47 -10.82 -14.77 -45.50
C GLU A 47 -11.88 -14.80 -44.41
N ALA A 48 -12.54 -15.95 -44.20
CA ALA A 48 -13.46 -16.17 -43.09
C ALA A 48 -12.79 -15.97 -41.72
N VAL A 49 -11.56 -16.46 -41.57
CA VAL A 49 -10.79 -16.30 -40.32
C VAL A 49 -10.36 -14.84 -40.13
N LYS A 50 -10.00 -14.13 -41.21
CA LYS A 50 -9.68 -12.69 -41.11
C LYS A 50 -10.90 -11.87 -40.73
N SER A 51 -12.08 -12.15 -41.30
CA SER A 51 -13.32 -11.46 -40.97
C SER A 51 -13.66 -11.62 -39.49
N ALA A 52 -13.70 -12.86 -38.99
CA ALA A 52 -14.01 -13.13 -37.58
C ALA A 52 -13.00 -12.46 -36.62
N VAL A 53 -11.72 -12.41 -37.00
CA VAL A 53 -10.70 -11.71 -36.22
C VAL A 53 -10.94 -10.19 -36.23
N GLU A 54 -11.28 -9.61 -37.37
CA GLU A 54 -11.55 -8.17 -37.49
C GLU A 54 -12.80 -7.76 -36.71
N ASP A 55 -13.87 -8.55 -36.78
CA ASP A 55 -15.11 -8.33 -36.03
C ASP A 55 -14.87 -8.33 -34.50
N VAL A 56 -14.05 -9.26 -34.01
CA VAL A 56 -13.65 -9.33 -32.60
C VAL A 56 -12.77 -8.14 -32.20
N LEU A 57 -11.90 -7.66 -33.10
CA LEU A 57 -11.07 -6.47 -32.85
C LEU A 57 -11.90 -5.18 -32.83
N GLU A 58 -12.84 -5.03 -33.75
CA GLU A 58 -13.73 -3.87 -33.83
C GLU A 58 -14.65 -3.79 -32.60
N ASN A 59 -15.18 -4.93 -32.15
CA ASN A 59 -15.96 -5.02 -30.91
C ASN A 59 -15.13 -4.69 -29.66
N ARG A 60 -13.84 -5.03 -29.63
CA ARG A 60 -12.94 -4.65 -28.53
C ARG A 60 -12.74 -3.13 -28.49
N ASN A 61 -12.56 -2.49 -29.65
CA ASN A 61 -12.38 -1.05 -29.74
C ASN A 61 -13.66 -0.31 -29.31
N LYS A 62 -14.83 -0.72 -29.81
CA LYS A 62 -16.14 -0.17 -29.39
C LYS A 62 -16.37 -0.29 -27.87
N LYS A 63 -16.00 -1.42 -27.27
CA LYS A 63 -16.08 -1.61 -25.82
C LYS A 63 -15.12 -0.70 -25.05
N SER A 64 -13.91 -0.48 -25.56
CA SER A 64 -12.93 0.44 -24.99
C SER A 64 -13.42 1.89 -25.01
N ASP A 65 -14.08 2.31 -26.10
CA ASP A 65 -14.65 3.65 -26.23
C ASP A 65 -15.82 3.85 -25.27
N GLN A 66 -16.70 2.84 -25.15
CA GLN A 66 -17.83 2.88 -24.22
C GLN A 66 -17.41 2.84 -22.75
N ASP A 67 -16.38 2.07 -22.40
CA ASP A 67 -15.80 2.06 -21.05
C ASP A 67 -15.17 3.43 -20.71
N SER A 68 -14.56 4.10 -21.69
CA SER A 68 -14.01 5.45 -21.53
C SER A 68 -15.10 6.50 -21.31
N GLU A 69 -16.21 6.40 -22.04
CA GLU A 69 -17.36 7.30 -21.91
C GLU A 69 -18.07 7.12 -20.55
N ILE A 70 -18.21 5.89 -20.08
CA ILE A 70 -18.72 5.58 -18.73
C ILE A 70 -17.83 6.19 -17.65
N GLU A 71 -16.51 6.12 -17.80
CA GLU A 71 -15.56 6.69 -16.83
C GLU A 71 -15.61 8.22 -16.81
N ILE A 72 -15.74 8.86 -17.98
CA ILE A 72 -15.93 10.31 -18.08
C ILE A 72 -17.23 10.74 -17.39
N GLU A 73 -18.33 10.02 -17.59
CA GLU A 73 -19.61 10.31 -16.91
C GLU A 73 -19.53 10.10 -15.39
N ARG A 74 -18.81 9.07 -14.93
CA ARG A 74 -18.54 8.87 -13.49
C ARG A 74 -17.82 10.06 -12.87
N LEU A 75 -16.76 10.56 -13.52
CA LEU A 75 -16.01 11.72 -13.06
C LEU A 75 -16.86 13.01 -13.05
N LYS A 76 -17.75 13.19 -14.04
CA LYS A 76 -18.71 14.31 -14.06
C LYS A 76 -19.67 14.24 -12.86
N ILE A 77 -20.21 13.07 -12.56
CA ILE A 77 -21.12 12.87 -11.40
C ILE A 77 -20.38 13.15 -10.09
N GLU A 78 -19.13 12.71 -9.95
CA GLU A 78 -18.33 12.93 -8.75
C GLU A 78 -18.01 14.42 -8.53
N ARG A 79 -17.74 15.16 -9.60
CA ARG A 79 -17.58 16.62 -9.54
C ARG A 79 -18.85 17.32 -9.04
N ILE A 80 -20.02 16.95 -9.56
CA ILE A 80 -21.31 17.53 -9.15
C ILE A 80 -21.59 17.23 -7.67
N LYS A 81 -21.28 16.02 -7.17
CA LYS A 81 -21.42 15.67 -5.75
C LYS A 81 -20.54 16.54 -4.85
N LEU A 82 -19.29 16.77 -5.26
CA LEU A 82 -18.35 17.65 -4.55
C LEU A 82 -18.85 19.11 -4.53
N GLU A 83 -19.36 19.61 -5.65
CA GLU A 83 -19.95 20.96 -5.73
C GLU A 83 -21.16 21.11 -4.79
N LEU A 84 -22.04 20.10 -4.73
CA LEU A 84 -23.19 20.09 -3.81
C LEU A 84 -22.76 20.04 -2.34
N GLN A 85 -21.75 19.24 -2.00
CA GLN A 85 -21.19 19.21 -0.63
C GLN A 85 -20.60 20.56 -0.23
N LEU A 86 -19.85 21.21 -1.13
CA LEU A 86 -19.31 22.54 -0.89
C LEU A 86 -20.43 23.58 -0.73
N ALA A 87 -21.51 23.49 -1.50
CA ALA A 87 -22.68 24.36 -1.34
C ALA A 87 -23.38 24.15 0.01
N GLN A 88 -23.50 22.91 0.49
CA GLN A 88 -24.05 22.58 1.81
C GLN A 88 -23.17 23.11 2.95
N VAL A 89 -21.84 22.99 2.85
CA VAL A 89 -20.90 23.54 3.83
C VAL A 89 -20.96 25.07 3.85
N LYS A 90 -21.10 25.72 2.69
CA LYS A 90 -21.29 27.17 2.60
C LYS A 90 -22.63 27.64 3.18
N ALA A 91 -23.70 26.89 2.95
CA ALA A 91 -25.01 27.19 3.53
C ALA A 91 -25.02 27.06 5.06
N ASN A 92 -24.30 26.08 5.62
CA ASN A 92 -24.15 25.90 7.06
C ASN A 92 -23.17 26.88 7.71
N GLY A 93 -22.30 27.54 6.93
CA GLY A 93 -21.31 28.50 7.40
C GLY A 93 -21.81 29.95 7.58
N ASN A 94 -23.06 30.25 7.22
CA ASN A 94 -23.59 31.63 7.25
C ASN A 94 -24.52 31.95 8.43
N ASN A 95 -24.70 31.04 9.38
CA ASN A 95 -25.43 31.33 10.61
C ASN A 95 -24.46 31.38 11.79
N THR A 96 -23.84 32.54 12.03
CA THR A 96 -23.62 33.13 13.37
C THR A 96 -22.75 34.39 13.28
N SER A 97 -23.37 35.54 13.43
CA SER A 97 -22.73 36.76 13.91
C SER A 97 -23.62 37.40 14.97
N PHE A 98 -22.98 37.97 15.99
CA PHE A 98 -23.45 38.93 17.00
C PHE A 98 -23.62 38.43 18.47
N ASP A 99 -22.52 38.63 19.22
CA ASP A 99 -22.36 39.32 20.53
C ASP A 99 -23.31 39.01 21.72
N GLN A 100 -22.77 38.50 22.84
CA GLN A 100 -22.49 39.25 24.09
C GLN A 100 -22.15 38.32 25.29
N GLY A 101 -21.11 38.67 26.07
CA GLY A 101 -21.06 38.37 27.52
C GLY A 101 -20.01 37.37 28.05
N CYS A 102 -18.93 37.90 28.64
CA CYS A 102 -17.84 37.21 29.36
C CYS A 102 -18.28 36.22 30.46
N LYS A 103 -17.54 35.11 30.58
CA LYS A 103 -16.91 34.62 31.84
C LYS A 103 -15.73 33.70 31.50
N SER A 104 -14.64 33.89 32.23
CA SER A 104 -13.34 33.22 32.07
C SER A 104 -13.27 31.86 32.78
N GLU A 105 -12.26 31.07 32.34
CA GLU A 105 -11.62 29.87 32.91
C GLU A 105 -12.05 28.50 32.36
N PRO A 106 -11.15 27.49 32.31
CA PRO A 106 -9.70 27.52 32.07
C PRO A 106 -9.29 26.66 30.86
N GLU A 107 -8.07 26.86 30.35
CA GLU A 107 -7.43 25.96 29.40
C GLU A 107 -7.52 24.52 29.90
N GLU A 108 -8.21 23.65 29.15
CA GLU A 108 -8.14 22.21 29.34
C GLU A 108 -6.72 21.75 28.97
N SER A 109 -5.86 21.75 30.00
CA SER A 109 -4.58 21.04 30.05
C SER A 109 -4.75 19.63 29.48
N LEU A 110 -3.70 19.15 28.82
CA LEU A 110 -3.50 17.78 28.31
C LEU A 110 -3.94 16.67 29.30
N ASP A 111 -4.04 16.98 30.59
CA ASP A 111 -4.54 16.14 31.68
C ASP A 111 -6.04 15.81 31.63
N SER A 112 -6.89 16.64 31.02
CA SER A 112 -8.33 16.32 30.87
C SER A 112 -8.57 15.24 29.80
N LEU A 113 -7.73 15.22 28.76
CA LEU A 113 -7.72 14.18 27.72
C LEU A 113 -7.14 12.85 28.22
N ILE A 114 -6.26 12.90 29.24
CA ILE A 114 -5.70 11.73 29.92
C ILE A 114 -6.77 11.01 30.75
N LYS A 115 -7.83 11.69 31.19
CA LYS A 115 -8.92 11.09 32.00
C LYS A 115 -10.04 10.42 31.20
N SER A 116 -10.04 10.46 29.87
CA SER A 116 -11.03 9.72 29.06
C SER A 116 -10.53 8.33 28.69
N GLU A 117 -10.25 7.48 29.68
CA GLU A 117 -10.02 6.04 29.44
C GLU A 117 -11.33 5.41 28.92
N ARG A 118 -11.40 5.14 27.62
CA ARG A 118 -12.43 4.27 27.03
C ARG A 118 -11.93 2.83 27.10
N THR A 119 -12.39 2.08 28.11
CA THR A 119 -12.26 0.62 28.15
C THR A 119 -13.15 0.01 27.06
N MET A 120 -12.54 -0.68 26.10
CA MET A 120 -13.25 -1.40 25.05
C MET A 120 -13.31 -2.88 25.42
N THR A 121 -14.46 -3.34 25.91
CA THR A 121 -14.67 -4.75 26.25
C THR A 121 -14.89 -5.57 24.98
N ILE A 122 -13.88 -6.33 24.54
CA ILE A 122 -13.99 -7.24 23.40
C ILE A 122 -14.27 -8.65 23.95
N LYS A 123 -15.42 -9.24 23.60
CA LYS A 123 -15.66 -10.66 23.89
C LYS A 123 -14.69 -11.51 23.03
N PRO A 124 -13.93 -12.45 23.62
CA PRO A 124 -13.04 -13.29 22.85
C PRO A 124 -13.83 -14.10 21.80
N PRO A 125 -13.28 -14.33 20.60
CA PRO A 125 -13.95 -15.14 19.59
C PRO A 125 -14.20 -16.55 20.14
N LYS A 126 -15.44 -17.04 20.00
CA LYS A 126 -15.75 -18.44 20.28
C LYS A 126 -14.94 -19.30 19.31
N CYS A 127 -14.09 -20.19 19.84
CA CYS A 127 -13.40 -21.22 19.06
C CYS A 127 -14.45 -22.10 18.38
N LEU A 128 -14.65 -21.89 17.07
CA LEU A 128 -15.22 -22.89 16.18
C LEU A 128 -14.08 -23.31 15.26
N VAL A 129 -13.20 -24.18 15.77
CA VAL A 129 -12.14 -24.79 14.98
C VAL A 129 -12.75 -26.00 14.30
N ASN A 130 -12.81 -25.97 12.97
CA ASN A 130 -12.71 -27.14 12.11
C ASN A 130 -12.17 -26.64 10.76
N PHE A 131 -10.84 -26.71 10.59
CA PHE A 131 -10.19 -26.58 9.29
C PHE A 131 -9.69 -27.97 8.88
N PRO A 132 -10.08 -28.50 7.71
CA PRO A 132 -9.38 -29.60 7.07
C PRO A 132 -8.02 -29.11 6.56
N GLY A 133 -7.01 -29.98 6.65
CA GLY A 133 -5.65 -29.73 6.17
C GLY A 133 -5.60 -29.43 4.68
N ASP A 134 -4.60 -28.67 4.23
CA ASP A 134 -3.26 -29.19 4.04
C ASP A 134 -2.27 -28.05 3.74
N SER A 135 -1.00 -28.38 3.97
CA SER A 135 0.18 -27.87 3.26
C SER A 135 0.93 -26.65 3.87
N TYR A 136 1.93 -27.02 4.68
CA TYR A 136 3.26 -26.40 4.90
C TYR A 136 3.37 -24.90 5.24
N ASP A 137 3.20 -24.57 6.52
CA ASP A 137 3.78 -23.35 7.11
C ASP A 137 4.72 -23.71 8.28
N LEU A 138 6.02 -23.78 7.98
CA LEU A 138 7.10 -23.95 8.95
C LEU A 138 7.43 -22.61 9.64
N HIS A 139 6.55 -22.12 10.52
CA HIS A 139 6.98 -21.42 11.74
C HIS A 139 5.81 -21.26 12.74
N ASN A 140 5.68 -22.28 13.60
CA ASN A 140 5.22 -22.20 14.98
C ASN A 140 3.92 -21.43 15.28
N SER A 141 2.79 -22.05 14.91
CA SER A 141 1.46 -21.76 15.46
C SER A 141 1.28 -22.29 16.89
N GLU A 142 2.11 -23.23 17.36
CA GLU A 142 1.89 -23.93 18.64
C GLU A 142 2.15 -23.07 19.90
N LEU A 143 3.14 -22.16 19.86
CA LEU A 143 3.41 -21.27 21.00
C LEU A 143 2.28 -20.24 21.20
N TYR A 144 1.76 -19.68 20.09
CA TYR A 144 0.65 -18.73 20.11
C TYR A 144 -0.68 -19.39 20.56
N GLN A 145 -0.86 -20.68 20.26
CA GLN A 145 -2.03 -21.46 20.65
C GLN A 145 -2.03 -21.85 22.14
N ARG A 146 -0.86 -21.96 22.80
CA ARG A 146 -0.77 -22.32 24.22
C ARG A 146 -1.19 -21.19 25.15
N GLU A 147 -0.77 -19.95 24.88
CA GLU A 147 -1.10 -18.79 25.72
C GLU A 147 -2.60 -18.44 25.73
N LEU A 148 -3.36 -18.87 24.71
CA LEU A 148 -4.81 -18.62 24.62
C LEU A 148 -5.68 -19.69 25.26
N LYS A 149 -5.12 -20.84 25.67
CA LYS A 149 -5.91 -21.94 26.27
C LYS A 149 -6.28 -21.71 27.74
N ASP A 150 -5.53 -20.88 28.46
CA ASP A 150 -5.67 -20.73 29.91
C ASP A 150 -6.71 -19.68 30.36
N HIS A 151 -7.32 -18.94 29.43
CA HIS A 151 -8.32 -17.92 29.76
C HIS A 151 -9.66 -18.21 29.07
N GLN A 152 -10.29 -19.33 29.44
CA GLN A 152 -11.68 -19.58 29.07
C GLN A 152 -12.62 -18.73 29.90
N GLY A 153 -13.12 -17.63 29.32
CA GLY A 153 -14.35 -16.98 29.77
C GLY A 153 -14.21 -15.73 30.64
N GLU A 154 -13.00 -15.31 31.03
CA GLU A 154 -12.84 -14.02 31.70
C GLU A 154 -12.77 -12.88 30.67
N PRO A 155 -13.53 -11.77 30.87
CA PRO A 155 -13.43 -10.60 30.01
C PRO A 155 -12.04 -9.98 30.19
N VAL A 156 -11.14 -10.25 29.25
CA VAL A 156 -9.83 -9.60 29.21
C VAL A 156 -10.04 -8.13 28.84
N CYS A 157 -9.78 -7.24 29.78
CA CYS A 157 -9.80 -5.80 29.54
C CYS A 157 -8.43 -5.39 28.97
N LEU A 158 -8.38 -5.03 27.69
CA LEU A 158 -7.19 -4.44 27.09
C LEU A 158 -7.14 -2.96 27.49
N LEU A 159 -6.34 -2.65 28.51
CA LEU A 159 -5.93 -1.27 28.80
C LEU A 159 -4.99 -0.81 27.68
N VAL A 160 -5.51 0.01 26.77
CA VAL A 160 -4.70 0.62 25.72
C VAL A 160 -3.92 1.78 26.36
N HIS A 161 -2.75 1.47 26.90
CA HIS A 161 -1.75 2.51 27.14
C HIS A 161 -1.31 3.04 25.76
N ASN A 162 -0.99 4.34 25.64
CA ASN A 162 -0.43 4.94 24.43
C ASN A 162 0.91 4.25 24.09
N SER A 163 0.81 3.11 23.43
CA SER A 163 1.93 2.26 23.13
C SER A 163 2.57 2.82 21.89
N GLU A 164 3.70 3.48 22.04
CA GLU A 164 4.50 3.91 20.91
C GLU A 164 4.82 2.71 20.01
N ILE A 165 4.83 2.88 18.69
CA ILE A 165 5.19 1.80 17.75
C ILE A 165 6.71 1.52 17.78
N LEU A 166 7.51 2.46 18.32
CA LEU A 166 8.97 2.41 18.35
C LEU A 166 9.56 1.16 19.04
N PRO A 167 9.07 0.69 20.20
CA PRO A 167 9.60 -0.52 20.84
C PRO A 167 9.42 -1.77 19.97
N ILE A 168 8.32 -1.87 19.22
CA ILE A 168 8.09 -2.97 18.27
C ILE A 168 9.08 -2.88 17.11
N ILE A 169 9.29 -1.67 16.58
CA ILE A 169 10.26 -1.42 15.51
C ILE A 169 11.66 -1.84 15.96
N ASN A 170 12.07 -1.47 17.17
CA ASN A 170 13.43 -1.74 17.69
C ASN A 170 13.68 -3.21 18.03
N LYS A 171 12.63 -4.01 18.24
CA LYS A 171 12.72 -5.45 18.50
C LYS A 171 12.72 -6.30 17.21
N CYS A 172 12.44 -5.71 16.06
CA CYS A 172 12.41 -6.42 14.79
C CYS A 172 13.75 -6.39 14.07
N SER A 173 14.13 -7.53 13.50
CA SER A 173 15.33 -7.71 12.67
C SER A 173 15.02 -7.83 11.17
N SER A 174 13.74 -7.79 10.78
CA SER A 174 13.30 -7.89 9.39
C SER A 174 12.20 -6.88 9.10
N PHE A 175 12.35 -6.13 8.01
CA PHE A 175 11.36 -5.18 7.53
C PHE A 175 10.04 -5.85 7.16
N THR A 176 10.07 -6.97 6.43
CA THR A 176 8.86 -7.68 6.01
C THR A 176 8.10 -8.24 7.21
N LYS A 177 8.82 -8.77 8.21
CA LYS A 177 8.22 -9.20 9.48
C LYS A 177 7.57 -8.04 10.22
N LEU A 178 8.28 -6.92 10.36
CA LEU A 178 7.76 -5.71 11.00
C LEU A 178 6.49 -5.20 10.32
N GLN A 179 6.52 -5.07 8.99
CA GLN A 179 5.38 -4.61 8.20
C GLN A 179 4.16 -5.54 8.37
N ARG A 180 4.36 -6.86 8.37
CA ARG A 180 3.30 -7.85 8.61
C ARG A 180 2.72 -7.76 10.01
N ILE A 181 3.56 -7.60 11.04
CA ILE A 181 3.11 -7.44 12.44
C ILE A 181 2.19 -6.21 12.52
N ILE A 182 2.63 -5.07 11.99
CA ILE A 182 1.81 -3.85 12.02
C ILE A 182 0.53 -4.02 11.21
N ALA A 183 0.57 -4.67 10.04
CA ALA A 183 -0.62 -4.95 9.26
C ALA A 183 -1.64 -5.81 10.04
N TRP A 184 -1.18 -6.84 10.74
CA TRP A 184 -2.03 -7.66 11.60
C TRP A 184 -2.61 -6.86 12.77
N CYS A 185 -1.81 -6.03 13.43
CA CYS A 185 -2.31 -5.14 14.50
C CYS A 185 -3.40 -4.19 13.97
N MET A 186 -3.23 -3.64 12.77
CA MET A 186 -4.21 -2.76 12.15
C MET A 186 -5.49 -3.51 11.74
N ARG A 187 -5.38 -4.70 11.15
CA ARG A 187 -6.54 -5.55 10.84
C ARG A 187 -7.28 -5.95 12.11
N PHE A 188 -6.55 -6.33 13.17
CA PHE A 188 -7.16 -6.66 14.46
C PHE A 188 -7.96 -5.48 15.00
N LYS A 189 -7.36 -4.28 15.00
CA LYS A 189 -8.02 -3.04 15.41
C LYS A 189 -9.30 -2.78 14.60
N GLU A 190 -9.26 -2.98 13.29
CA GLU A 190 -10.44 -2.77 12.43
C GLU A 190 -11.52 -3.82 12.71
N ASN A 191 -11.18 -5.11 12.72
CA ASN A 191 -12.09 -6.20 13.03
C ASN A 191 -12.73 -6.09 14.42
N ALA A 192 -12.00 -5.52 15.39
CA ALA A 192 -12.52 -5.26 16.73
C ALA A 192 -13.54 -4.10 16.75
N ARG A 193 -13.42 -3.14 15.83
CA ARG A 193 -14.36 -2.01 15.66
C ARG A 193 -15.58 -2.38 14.83
N THR A 194 -15.41 -3.26 13.84
CA THR A 194 -16.45 -3.67 12.89
C THR A 194 -16.67 -5.19 12.93
N PRO A 195 -17.20 -5.73 14.05
CA PRO A 195 -17.29 -7.19 14.26
C PRO A 195 -18.21 -7.91 13.27
N LEU A 196 -19.10 -7.20 12.57
CA LEU A 196 -19.99 -7.75 11.55
C LEU A 196 -19.35 -7.84 10.16
N GLN A 197 -18.23 -7.16 9.91
CA GLN A 197 -17.54 -7.09 8.61
C GLN A 197 -16.07 -7.48 8.75
N ARG A 198 -15.81 -8.55 9.51
CA ARG A 198 -14.44 -8.97 9.80
C ARG A 198 -13.74 -9.46 8.54
N THR A 199 -12.55 -8.92 8.30
CA THR A 199 -11.64 -9.40 7.28
C THR A 199 -10.87 -10.61 7.82
N THR A 200 -10.87 -11.71 7.07
CA THR A 200 -10.20 -12.98 7.41
C THR A 200 -9.22 -13.39 6.30
N GLY A 201 -8.44 -14.47 6.53
CA GLY A 201 -7.48 -14.99 5.57
C GLY A 201 -6.13 -14.25 5.57
N ASN A 202 -5.39 -14.33 4.47
CA ASN A 202 -4.03 -13.78 4.36
C ASN A 202 -4.03 -12.25 4.32
N LEU A 203 -2.90 -11.62 4.68
CA LEU A 203 -2.72 -10.18 4.54
C LEU A 203 -2.73 -9.78 3.06
N THR A 204 -3.46 -8.71 2.75
CA THR A 204 -3.55 -8.15 1.40
C THR A 204 -2.47 -7.09 1.17
N VAL A 205 -2.15 -6.82 -0.10
CA VAL A 205 -1.20 -5.76 -0.47
C VAL A 205 -1.64 -4.37 0.03
N PRO A 206 -2.94 -3.98 -0.03
CA PRO A 206 -3.40 -2.74 0.57
C PRO A 206 -3.10 -2.62 2.07
N GLU A 207 -3.29 -3.69 2.84
CA GLU A 207 -3.00 -3.68 4.28
C GLU A 207 -1.51 -3.53 4.57
N LEU A 208 -0.66 -4.21 3.78
CA LEU A 208 0.79 -4.02 3.86
C LEU A 208 1.17 -2.57 3.53
N SER A 209 0.52 -1.96 2.53
CA SER A 209 0.76 -0.56 2.16
C SER A 209 0.36 0.42 3.28
N VAL A 210 -0.77 0.16 3.94
CA VAL A 210 -1.27 0.97 5.07
C VAL A 210 -0.36 0.80 6.29
N ALA A 211 0.12 -0.42 6.55
CA ALA A 211 1.07 -0.70 7.62
C ALA A 211 2.41 0.02 7.40
N LEU A 212 2.91 0.05 6.16
CA LEU A 212 4.10 0.81 5.80
C LEU A 212 3.92 2.30 6.06
N ILE A 213 2.80 2.89 5.60
CA ILE A 213 2.48 4.30 5.85
C ILE A 213 2.43 4.59 7.35
N CYS A 214 1.79 3.71 8.13
CA CYS A 214 1.71 3.82 9.58
C CYS A 214 3.10 3.84 10.24
N LEU A 215 3.98 2.91 9.85
CA LEU A 215 5.36 2.83 10.33
C LEU A 215 6.17 4.09 10.02
N VAL A 216 6.15 4.52 8.75
CA VAL A 216 6.87 5.70 8.28
C VAL A 216 6.39 6.93 9.01
N ARG A 217 5.07 7.15 9.05
CA ARG A 217 4.46 8.31 9.69
C ARG A 217 4.82 8.38 11.17
N SER A 218 4.77 7.25 11.88
CA SER A 218 5.13 7.17 13.30
C SER A 218 6.58 7.63 13.55
N VAL A 219 7.50 7.19 12.70
CA VAL A 219 8.91 7.55 12.80
C VAL A 219 9.12 9.02 12.41
N GLN A 220 8.44 9.51 11.38
CA GLN A 220 8.50 10.92 11.00
C GLN A 220 8.02 11.85 12.12
N PHE A 221 6.93 11.51 12.82
CA PHE A 221 6.45 12.29 13.95
C PHE A 221 7.46 12.39 15.10
N VAL A 222 8.27 11.35 15.30
CA VAL A 222 9.29 11.35 16.37
C VAL A 222 10.49 12.21 15.98
N TYR A 223 10.99 12.06 14.76
CA TYR A 223 12.26 12.67 14.34
C TYR A 223 12.11 14.04 13.67
N PHE A 224 10.94 14.33 13.09
CA PHE A 224 10.66 15.56 12.34
C PHE A 224 9.47 16.34 12.93
N SER A 225 9.15 16.13 14.21
CA SER A 225 8.01 16.77 14.90
C SER A 225 7.92 18.27 14.64
N LYS A 226 9.04 19.00 14.81
CA LYS A 226 9.12 20.46 14.61
C LYS A 226 8.81 20.86 13.18
N ASP A 227 9.40 20.17 12.20
CA ASP A 227 9.20 20.46 10.77
C ASP A 227 7.74 20.15 10.36
N ILE A 228 7.20 19.01 10.82
CA ILE A 228 5.82 18.61 10.56
C ILE A 228 4.83 19.63 11.15
N GLN A 229 5.01 20.02 12.41
CA GLN A 229 4.14 21.03 13.04
C GLN A 229 4.19 22.37 12.32
N CYS A 230 5.37 22.76 11.82
CA CYS A 230 5.53 23.99 11.04
C CYS A 230 4.76 23.93 9.72
N ILE A 231 4.90 22.83 8.98
CA ILE A 231 4.19 22.60 7.71
C ILE A 231 2.67 22.53 7.93
N MET A 232 2.20 21.85 8.99
CA MET A 232 0.78 21.79 9.33
C MET A 232 0.16 23.16 9.61
N LYS A 233 0.94 24.11 10.14
CA LYS A 233 0.50 25.49 10.39
C LYS A 233 0.60 26.40 9.15
N GLY A 234 0.95 25.85 7.99
CA GLY A 234 1.19 26.63 6.76
C GLY A 234 2.46 27.51 6.83
N GLY A 235 3.35 27.24 7.79
CA GLY A 235 4.58 27.99 8.00
C GLY A 235 5.69 27.58 7.03
N LYS A 236 6.68 28.47 6.85
CA LYS A 236 7.94 28.13 6.20
C LYS A 236 8.87 27.44 7.20
N LEU A 237 9.54 26.38 6.76
CA LEU A 237 10.56 25.72 7.58
C LEU A 237 11.68 26.69 7.98
N SER A 238 12.25 26.47 9.16
CA SER A 238 13.42 27.21 9.63
C SER A 238 14.60 27.06 8.66
N ASN A 239 15.38 28.14 8.49
CA ASN A 239 16.64 28.11 7.75
C ASN A 239 17.67 27.12 8.31
N SER A 240 17.53 26.72 9.58
CA SER A 240 18.36 25.70 10.22
C SER A 240 17.89 24.26 9.98
N SER A 241 16.72 24.05 9.34
CA SER A 241 16.20 22.71 9.09
C SER A 241 17.00 22.02 8.00
N LYS A 242 17.47 20.80 8.30
CA LYS A 242 18.16 19.93 7.34
C LYS A 242 17.25 19.51 6.18
N LEU A 243 15.94 19.67 6.33
CA LEU A 243 14.95 19.30 5.33
C LEU A 243 14.62 20.44 4.37
N LEU A 244 15.03 21.69 4.65
CA LEU A 244 14.63 22.86 3.86
C LEU A 244 14.93 22.70 2.35
N ASN A 245 16.11 22.19 2.01
CA ASN A 245 16.55 22.00 0.63
C ASN A 245 15.81 20.86 -0.11
N LEU A 246 14.96 20.10 0.58
CA LEU A 246 14.17 19.00 0.02
C LEU A 246 12.75 19.44 -0.32
N SER A 247 12.40 20.71 -0.13
CA SER A 247 11.05 21.26 -0.31
C SER A 247 9.95 20.33 0.26
N PRO A 248 10.03 19.98 1.56
CA PRO A 248 9.21 18.92 2.11
C PRO A 248 7.76 19.38 2.28
N PHE A 249 6.83 18.46 2.08
CA PHE A 249 5.40 18.70 2.24
C PHE A 249 4.70 17.46 2.83
N LEU A 250 3.50 17.65 3.38
CA LEU A 250 2.66 16.55 3.85
C LEU A 250 1.70 16.12 2.75
N ASP A 251 1.62 14.82 2.48
CA ASP A 251 0.61 14.26 1.58
C ASP A 251 -0.77 14.12 2.26
N GLU A 252 -1.77 13.68 1.48
CA GLU A 252 -3.14 13.42 1.95
C GLU A 252 -3.21 12.41 3.12
N LYS A 253 -2.17 11.59 3.29
CA LYS A 253 -2.07 10.58 4.36
C LYS A 253 -1.22 11.07 5.53
N ASN A 254 -0.91 12.37 5.58
CA ASN A 254 -0.05 13.02 6.58
C ASN A 254 1.36 12.39 6.65
N VAL A 255 1.90 11.96 5.51
CA VAL A 255 3.27 11.48 5.38
C VAL A 255 4.13 12.62 4.84
N LEU A 256 5.26 12.88 5.50
CA LEU A 256 6.23 13.86 5.07
C LEU A 256 6.99 13.32 3.84
N ARG A 257 6.91 14.05 2.72
CA ARG A 257 7.53 13.68 1.45
C ARG A 257 8.45 14.76 0.93
N VAL A 258 9.35 14.37 0.03
CA VAL A 258 10.24 15.28 -0.68
C VAL A 258 9.54 15.87 -1.90
N GLY A 259 9.64 17.18 -2.08
CA GLY A 259 9.12 17.91 -3.23
C GLY A 259 10.22 18.33 -4.23
N GLY A 260 9.87 19.24 -5.14
CA GLY A 260 10.84 19.96 -5.97
C GLY A 260 11.00 19.40 -7.39
N ARG A 261 12.25 19.12 -7.80
CA ARG A 261 12.66 19.00 -9.22
C ARG A 261 11.82 18.03 -10.07
N LEU A 262 11.30 16.94 -9.48
CA LEU A 262 10.55 15.91 -10.21
C LEU A 262 9.03 16.14 -10.24
N GLN A 263 8.52 17.25 -9.71
CA GLN A 263 7.08 17.51 -9.58
C GLN A 263 6.32 17.46 -10.93
N HIS A 264 6.97 17.88 -12.02
CA HIS A 264 6.37 17.91 -13.37
C HIS A 264 6.71 16.68 -14.22
N SER A 265 7.35 15.66 -13.64
CA SER A 265 7.66 14.44 -14.38
C SER A 265 6.44 13.50 -14.48
N GLU A 266 6.45 12.62 -15.48
CA GLU A 266 5.45 11.56 -15.66
C GLU A 266 5.70 10.33 -14.76
N LEU A 267 6.61 10.45 -13.78
CA LEU A 267 6.92 9.35 -12.88
C LEU A 267 5.76 9.04 -11.91
N PRO A 268 5.71 7.82 -11.36
CA PRO A 268 4.77 7.47 -10.29
C PRO A 268 4.94 8.39 -9.07
N LEU A 269 3.85 8.60 -8.31
CA LEU A 269 3.85 9.51 -7.15
C LEU A 269 4.99 9.22 -6.16
N ASN A 270 5.25 7.95 -5.84
CA ASN A 270 6.30 7.56 -4.90
C ASN A 270 7.72 7.86 -5.40
N HIS A 271 7.94 7.79 -6.71
CA HIS A 271 9.21 8.18 -7.33
C HIS A 271 9.37 9.69 -7.39
N LYS A 272 8.29 10.43 -7.66
CA LYS A 272 8.29 11.90 -7.68
C LYS A 272 8.49 12.49 -6.30
N HIS A 273 7.78 11.90 -5.33
CA HIS A 273 7.68 12.38 -3.97
C HIS A 273 7.94 11.22 -2.99
N PRO A 274 9.21 10.78 -2.88
CA PRO A 274 9.57 9.71 -1.96
C PRO A 274 9.32 10.12 -0.50
N MET A 275 8.98 9.12 0.32
CA MET A 275 8.69 9.30 1.74
C MET A 275 9.98 9.58 2.51
N LEU A 276 10.00 10.61 3.35
CA LEU A 276 11.21 11.05 4.04
C LEU A 276 11.49 10.17 5.26
N ILE A 277 12.69 9.59 5.35
CA ILE A 277 13.09 8.69 6.46
C ILE A 277 14.33 9.26 7.16
N PRO A 278 14.31 9.36 8.50
CA PRO A 278 15.50 9.74 9.25
C PRO A 278 16.54 8.62 9.19
N ASN A 279 17.81 8.96 9.11
CA ASN A 279 18.91 8.00 9.01
C ASN A 279 19.31 7.31 10.31
N ASN A 280 18.87 7.86 11.43
CA ASN A 280 19.22 7.44 12.77
C ASN A 280 18.05 6.67 13.42
N CYS A 281 17.44 5.73 12.69
CA CYS A 281 16.37 4.90 13.21
C CYS A 281 16.48 3.43 12.73
N ASN A 282 16.01 2.48 13.54
CA ASN A 282 16.12 1.06 13.23
C ASN A 282 15.35 0.66 11.96
N ILE A 283 14.17 1.25 11.73
CA ILE A 283 13.40 1.00 10.50
C ILE A 283 14.18 1.37 9.23
N CYS A 284 15.02 2.40 9.28
CA CYS A 284 15.85 2.80 8.14
C CYS A 284 16.84 1.69 7.79
N ASP A 285 17.52 1.14 8.80
CA ASP A 285 18.45 0.03 8.62
C ASP A 285 17.74 -1.21 8.07
N LEU A 286 16.54 -1.54 8.61
CA LEU A 286 15.73 -2.65 8.12
C LEU A 286 15.27 -2.47 6.66
N ILE A 287 14.86 -1.26 6.27
CA ILE A 287 14.46 -0.94 4.89
C ILE A 287 15.65 -1.07 3.95
N ILE A 288 16.81 -0.52 4.32
CA ILE A 288 18.03 -0.60 3.51
C ILE A 288 18.44 -2.06 3.32
N ASP A 289 18.48 -2.84 4.40
CA ASP A 289 18.86 -4.26 4.34
C ASP A 289 17.88 -5.05 3.47
N HIS A 290 16.57 -4.79 3.61
CA HIS A 290 15.54 -5.42 2.77
C HIS A 290 15.77 -5.14 1.29
N TYR A 291 15.96 -3.87 0.90
CA TYR A 291 16.20 -3.50 -0.50
C TYR A 291 17.52 -4.07 -1.02
N HIS A 292 18.57 -4.04 -0.21
CA HIS A 292 19.86 -4.62 -0.55
C HIS A 292 19.74 -6.11 -0.86
N VAL A 293 19.06 -6.88 -0.01
CA VAL A 293 18.85 -8.33 -0.22
C VAL A 293 17.87 -8.60 -1.37
N PHE A 294 16.78 -7.83 -1.48
CA PHE A 294 15.77 -8.01 -2.52
C PHE A 294 16.34 -7.78 -3.92
N TYR A 295 17.20 -6.78 -4.08
CA TYR A 295 17.94 -6.51 -5.30
C TYR A 295 19.32 -7.19 -5.28
N LEU A 296 19.36 -8.47 -4.89
CA LEU A 296 20.50 -9.39 -5.06
C LEU A 296 21.86 -8.84 -4.59
N HIS A 297 21.89 -8.20 -3.43
CA HIS A 297 23.11 -7.66 -2.82
C HIS A 297 23.82 -6.59 -3.66
N THR A 298 23.05 -5.78 -4.39
CA THR A 298 23.56 -4.63 -5.16
C THR A 298 24.40 -3.66 -4.31
N GLY A 299 25.35 -2.98 -4.96
CA GLY A 299 26.22 -1.98 -4.32
C GLY A 299 25.49 -0.75 -3.79
N VAL A 300 26.25 0.15 -3.16
CA VAL A 300 25.70 1.34 -2.46
C VAL A 300 24.87 2.23 -3.37
N GLU A 301 25.37 2.58 -4.56
CA GLU A 301 24.66 3.51 -5.47
C GLU A 301 23.39 2.88 -6.05
N ALA A 302 23.44 1.60 -6.43
CA ALA A 302 22.30 0.87 -6.95
C ALA A 302 21.22 0.67 -5.87
N THR A 303 21.61 0.26 -4.65
CA THR A 303 20.69 0.17 -3.51
C THR A 303 20.04 1.52 -3.22
N LEU A 304 20.82 2.61 -3.22
CA LEU A 304 20.32 3.96 -3.00
C LEU A 304 19.36 4.43 -4.10
N ALA A 305 19.63 4.10 -5.37
CA ALA A 305 18.74 4.38 -6.49
C ALA A 305 17.41 3.63 -6.35
N ASN A 306 17.46 2.34 -5.99
CA ASN A 306 16.28 1.53 -5.73
C ASN A 306 15.48 2.07 -4.53
N LEU A 307 16.13 2.50 -3.45
CA LEU A 307 15.46 3.13 -2.32
C LEU A 307 14.75 4.42 -2.70
N ARG A 308 15.38 5.27 -3.52
CA ARG A 308 14.82 6.56 -3.98
C ARG A 308 13.53 6.44 -4.79
N THR A 309 13.17 5.23 -5.23
CA THR A 309 11.88 4.97 -5.86
C THR A 309 10.68 5.13 -4.92
N GLN A 310 10.93 5.04 -3.61
CA GLN A 310 9.87 5.07 -2.60
C GLN A 310 10.25 5.88 -1.35
N PHE A 311 11.54 5.95 -1.01
CA PHE A 311 12.05 6.53 0.22
C PHE A 311 13.20 7.51 -0.02
N TRP A 312 13.19 8.61 0.73
CA TRP A 312 14.30 9.55 0.79
C TRP A 312 14.93 9.53 2.19
N ILE A 313 16.10 8.91 2.29
CA ILE A 313 16.82 8.78 3.56
C ILE A 313 17.73 9.99 3.75
N THR A 314 17.65 10.66 4.90
CA THR A 314 18.57 11.76 5.23
C THR A 314 20.02 11.24 5.23
N ASN A 315 21.00 11.98 4.70
CA ASN A 315 22.38 11.47 4.55
C ASN A 315 22.46 10.06 3.89
N GLY A 316 21.57 9.78 2.93
CA GLY A 316 21.25 8.42 2.48
C GLY A 316 22.46 7.58 2.03
N ARG A 317 23.39 8.16 1.26
CA ARG A 317 24.58 7.44 0.76
C ARG A 317 25.43 6.87 1.91
N SER A 318 25.71 7.69 2.91
CA SER A 318 26.51 7.31 4.07
C SER A 318 25.80 6.24 4.90
N THR A 319 24.49 6.38 5.07
CA THR A 319 23.64 5.43 5.79
C THR A 319 23.59 4.07 5.09
N VAL A 320 23.38 4.06 3.77
CA VAL A 320 23.38 2.83 2.97
C VAL A 320 24.74 2.14 3.06
N LYS A 321 25.85 2.87 2.87
CA LYS A 321 27.20 2.31 3.02
C LYS A 321 27.41 1.69 4.41
N ARG A 322 26.96 2.35 5.47
CA ARG A 322 27.06 1.85 6.86
C ARG A 322 26.31 0.52 7.04
N VAL A 323 25.11 0.38 6.46
CA VAL A 323 24.31 -0.84 6.57
C VAL A 323 24.92 -1.97 5.74
N LEU A 324 25.28 -1.71 4.49
CA LEU A 324 25.87 -2.70 3.57
C LEU A 324 27.21 -3.25 4.09
N ASN A 325 28.02 -2.43 4.76
CA ASN A 325 29.27 -2.87 5.39
C ASN A 325 29.07 -3.92 6.50
N LYS A 326 27.85 -4.09 7.02
CA LYS A 326 27.52 -5.13 8.00
C LYS A 326 27.03 -6.43 7.35
N CYS A 327 26.82 -6.43 6.02
CA CYS A 327 26.31 -7.61 5.32
C CYS A 327 27.39 -8.69 5.19
N LEU A 328 27.21 -9.81 5.89
CA LEU A 328 28.16 -10.93 5.89
C LEU A 328 28.39 -11.53 4.49
N LYS A 329 27.36 -11.56 3.63
CA LYS A 329 27.49 -12.08 2.26
C LYS A 329 28.40 -11.18 1.41
N CYS A 330 28.20 -9.87 1.48
CA CYS A 330 29.05 -8.90 0.77
C CYS A 330 30.48 -8.84 1.32
N LEU A 331 30.64 -8.97 2.64
CA LEU A 331 31.96 -9.04 3.27
C LEU A 331 32.74 -10.27 2.79
N LYS A 332 32.09 -11.44 2.73
CA LYS A 332 32.71 -12.67 2.22
C LYS A 332 33.05 -12.59 0.72
N ALA A 333 32.24 -11.89 -0.06
CA ALA A 333 32.47 -11.66 -1.49
C ALA A 333 33.59 -10.64 -1.78
N GLY A 334 34.26 -10.08 -0.75
CA GLY A 334 35.43 -9.23 -0.92
C GLY A 334 35.15 -7.83 -1.47
N GLY A 335 33.92 -7.31 -1.31
CA GLY A 335 33.55 -6.00 -1.84
C GLY A 335 33.49 -5.92 -3.37
N MET A 336 33.64 -7.05 -4.07
CA MET A 336 33.29 -7.15 -5.47
C MET A 336 31.76 -6.97 -5.55
N LEU A 337 31.34 -5.94 -6.29
CA LEU A 337 29.95 -5.77 -6.71
C LEU A 337 29.44 -7.13 -7.20
N CYS A 338 28.40 -7.65 -6.55
CA CYS A 338 27.69 -8.81 -7.06
C CYS A 338 27.17 -8.40 -8.45
N PRO A 339 27.59 -9.07 -9.54
CA PRO A 339 27.44 -8.60 -10.91
C PRO A 339 25.99 -8.36 -11.32
#